data_AF-A0AAD1SEW6-F1
#
_entry.id   AF-A0AAD1SEW6-F1
#
_cell.length_a   1.000
_cell.length_b   1.000
_cell.length_c   1.000
_cell.angle_alpha   90.00
_cell.angle_beta   90.00
_cell.angle_gamma   90.00
#
_symmetry.space_group_name_H-M   'P 1'
#
loop_
_entity.id
_entity.type
_entity.pdbx_description
1 polymer ?
#
loop_
_entity_poly.entity_id
_entity_poly.type
_entity_poly.pdbx_seq_one_letter_code
_entity_poly.pdbx_strand_id
1 'polypeptide(L)'
;MLLLIEDLYAYVNILYQSPDIGQYEGGGLQCVRYRSNGSNYLSEEERAFATSINENRSKMSICLLYIKVGGLRIPNWNLQANIHGFVTKGTIWIGIIDENGKPAVTYNVTCGQIFFIPRNNIHWIKNIGDAEAVVVLYFSTHEEFFTDEIDFVFSLTPEDILTRTLQPEGGVDFIRSFERRNQSIVLNLPSNPTDSITRQYPQSDITLVWKYFYDLEGARKLVYNRAETAWAGFYQNTTGLIENAIVYGNSVFSKLHYPYPDSLSLGVLRILPYGLWLPHYNLNAHEMGYVLRGCGKVGVTNEQTIEFDIGLGDVVYFPIGKQHYIKNTCEEDLILIRAFSISLENITLYTWLYNCNNITIYTRYYSYNNITIYTRYYNCNNITIYTRYYNYNNITIYTRYYNCNNITIYTRYYNCNNITIYTRYYNCNNITIYTRYYNCNNITIYTRYYNCNNITIYTRYNNRNNITIYTRYNNYNNITIYTRYYNCNNITLYTRYYNYNNITIYTRHYNYNNITIYTRYYSCNNITIYTRYYNYNNITIYTRYYNCNNSSINFHLSINTVHNTSH
;
A
#
# COMPACT_ATOMS: atom_id res chain seq x y z
N MET A 1 -30.28 -11.27 12.36
CA MET A 1 -29.61 -11.64 11.10
C MET A 1 -28.43 -12.51 11.52
N LEU A 2 -28.49 -13.82 11.29
CA LEU A 2 -27.33 -14.67 11.52
C LEU A 2 -26.28 -14.28 10.48
N LEU A 3 -25.10 -13.86 10.93
CA LEU A 3 -23.94 -13.70 10.04
C LEU A 3 -23.59 -15.08 9.48
N LEU A 4 -23.28 -15.14 8.19
CA LEU A 4 -22.81 -16.39 7.58
C LEU A 4 -21.45 -16.75 8.19
N ILE A 5 -21.16 -18.04 8.34
CA ILE A 5 -19.86 -18.55 8.83
C ILE A 5 -18.70 -17.95 8.00
N GLU A 6 -18.93 -17.74 6.71
CA GLU A 6 -17.99 -17.09 5.80
C GLU A 6 -17.64 -15.66 6.23
N ASP A 7 -18.61 -14.86 6.69
CA ASP A 7 -18.37 -13.49 7.18
C ASP A 7 -17.62 -13.47 8.53
N LEU A 8 -17.76 -14.54 9.32
CA LEU A 8 -17.15 -14.66 10.65
C LEU A 8 -15.67 -15.07 10.50
N TYR A 9 -15.35 -16.08 9.69
CA TYR A 9 -13.98 -16.62 9.65
C TYR A 9 -13.13 -16.11 8.49
N ALA A 10 -13.60 -15.13 7.70
CA ALA A 10 -12.81 -14.51 6.63
C ALA A 10 -11.54 -13.78 7.10
N TYR A 11 -11.47 -13.43 8.39
CA TYR A 11 -10.46 -12.51 8.94
C TYR A 11 -9.57 -13.12 10.03
N VAL A 12 -9.95 -14.25 10.62
CA VAL A 12 -9.20 -14.89 11.70
C VAL A 12 -9.12 -16.40 11.47
N ASN A 13 -7.93 -16.96 11.63
CA ASN A 13 -7.67 -18.39 11.62
C ASN A 13 -6.96 -18.79 12.92
N ILE A 14 -7.47 -19.83 13.59
CA ILE A 14 -6.91 -20.37 14.82
C ILE A 14 -5.93 -21.48 14.45
N LEU A 15 -4.64 -21.15 14.41
CA LEU A 15 -3.62 -22.01 13.81
C LEU A 15 -3.50 -23.36 14.55
N TYR A 16 -3.63 -23.39 15.88
CA TYR A 16 -3.61 -24.64 16.66
C TYR A 16 -4.75 -25.61 16.33
N GLN A 17 -5.82 -25.13 15.72
CA GLN A 17 -6.95 -25.95 15.26
C GLN A 17 -6.83 -26.37 13.80
N SER A 18 -5.73 -26.06 13.10
CA SER A 18 -5.42 -26.59 11.77
C SER A 18 -4.55 -27.85 11.90
N PRO A 19 -5.10 -29.07 11.72
CA PRO A 19 -4.34 -30.32 11.91
C PRO A 19 -3.33 -30.63 10.80
N ASP A 20 -3.16 -29.77 9.78
CA ASP A 20 -2.15 -29.93 8.72
C ASP A 20 -0.74 -29.54 9.22
N ILE A 21 -0.37 -30.17 10.33
CA ILE A 21 0.97 -30.16 10.86
C ILE A 21 1.73 -31.24 10.08
N GLY A 22 2.51 -30.83 9.08
CA GLY A 22 3.54 -31.68 8.51
C GLY A 22 4.56 -31.97 9.58
N GLN A 23 4.40 -33.09 10.29
CA GLN A 23 5.35 -33.57 11.29
C GLN A 23 6.43 -34.38 10.59
N TYR A 24 7.68 -34.02 10.85
CA TYR A 24 8.85 -34.73 10.36
C TYR A 24 9.80 -35.00 11.51
N GLU A 25 10.78 -35.87 11.27
CA GLU A 25 11.77 -36.22 12.28
C GLU A 25 12.49 -34.98 12.84
N GLY A 26 12.88 -34.06 11.95
CA GLY A 26 13.60 -32.82 12.25
C GLY A 26 12.77 -31.68 12.85
N GLY A 27 11.45 -31.84 12.98
CA GLY A 27 10.56 -30.76 13.41
C GLY A 27 9.27 -30.76 12.59
N GLY A 28 8.84 -29.61 12.10
CA GLY A 28 7.70 -29.57 11.22
C GLY A 28 7.19 -28.19 10.81
N LEU A 29 6.15 -28.24 10.00
CA LEU A 29 5.66 -27.12 9.21
C LEU A 29 4.14 -27.13 9.22
N GLN A 30 3.54 -26.02 9.63
CA GLN A 30 2.10 -25.84 9.68
C GLN A 30 1.71 -24.59 8.90
N CYS A 31 0.80 -24.70 7.93
CA CYS A 31 0.52 -23.61 7.00
C CYS A 31 -0.96 -23.22 6.98
N VAL A 32 -1.22 -21.92 6.98
CA VAL A 32 -2.51 -21.32 6.61
C VAL A 32 -2.36 -20.75 5.21
N ARG A 33 -2.99 -21.43 4.26
CA ARG A 33 -2.86 -21.17 2.81
C ARG A 33 -4.12 -21.58 2.06
N TYR A 34 -4.27 -21.06 0.86
CA TYR A 34 -5.27 -21.53 -0.08
C TYR A 34 -4.91 -22.90 -0.65
N ARG A 35 -5.91 -23.76 -0.76
CA ARG A 35 -5.92 -25.08 -1.41
C ARG A 35 -7.04 -25.09 -2.44
N SER A 36 -6.75 -25.51 -3.67
CA SER A 36 -7.72 -25.54 -4.76
C SER A 36 -8.82 -26.58 -4.55
N ASN A 37 -8.50 -27.72 -3.92
CA ASN A 37 -9.46 -28.74 -3.58
C ASN A 37 -10.07 -28.48 -2.19
N GLY A 38 -11.36 -28.16 -2.17
CA GLY A 38 -12.12 -27.91 -0.94
C GLY A 38 -12.11 -29.07 0.07
N SER A 39 -11.91 -30.31 -0.38
CA SER A 39 -11.82 -31.49 0.48
C SER A 39 -10.51 -31.57 1.27
N ASN A 40 -9.51 -30.74 0.96
CA ASN A 40 -8.24 -30.70 1.67
C ASN A 40 -8.28 -29.77 2.90
N TYR A 41 -9.41 -29.10 3.16
CA TYR A 41 -9.60 -28.33 4.40
C TYR A 41 -10.22 -29.19 5.48
N LEU A 42 -9.77 -28.98 6.70
CA LEU A 42 -10.17 -29.79 7.85
C LEU A 42 -11.33 -29.15 8.62
N SER A 43 -11.62 -27.88 8.35
CA SER A 43 -12.73 -27.12 8.93
C SER A 43 -13.29 -26.10 7.93
N GLU A 44 -14.54 -25.68 8.14
CA GLU A 44 -15.14 -24.62 7.31
C GLU A 44 -14.52 -23.25 7.60
N GLU A 45 -14.07 -23.06 8.84
CA GLU A 45 -13.36 -21.87 9.32
C GLU A 45 -12.03 -21.69 8.58
N GLU A 46 -11.23 -22.76 8.47
CA GLU A 46 -9.98 -22.74 7.73
C GLU A 46 -10.23 -22.46 6.25
N ARG A 47 -11.25 -23.10 5.66
CA ARG A 47 -11.64 -22.87 4.27
C ARG A 47 -12.07 -21.42 4.05
N ALA A 48 -12.89 -20.84 4.92
CA ALA A 48 -13.38 -19.46 4.78
C ALA A 48 -12.23 -18.45 4.81
N PHE A 49 -11.29 -18.60 5.75
CA PHE A 49 -10.09 -17.77 5.81
C PHE A 49 -9.23 -17.92 4.54
N ALA A 50 -9.00 -19.16 4.11
CA ALA A 50 -8.17 -19.46 2.94
C ALA A 50 -8.80 -18.98 1.61
N THR A 51 -10.12 -19.06 1.48
CA THR A 51 -10.86 -18.48 0.35
C THR A 51 -10.76 -16.96 0.38
N SER A 52 -10.92 -16.33 1.55
CA SER A 52 -10.80 -14.88 1.73
C SER A 52 -9.43 -14.34 1.28
N ILE A 53 -8.33 -15.00 1.62
CA ILE A 53 -6.99 -14.58 1.15
C ILE A 53 -6.82 -14.72 -0.37
N ASN A 54 -7.43 -15.73 -0.99
CA ASN A 54 -7.34 -16.00 -2.43
C ASN A 54 -8.20 -15.03 -3.26
N GLU A 55 -9.48 -14.88 -2.91
CA GLU A 55 -10.43 -14.01 -3.62
C GLU A 55 -10.00 -12.54 -3.61
N ASN A 56 -9.45 -12.09 -2.48
CA ASN A 56 -8.90 -10.75 -2.35
C ASN A 56 -7.52 -10.58 -2.99
N ARG A 57 -6.95 -11.65 -3.57
CA ARG A 57 -5.61 -11.67 -4.16
C ARG A 57 -4.54 -11.10 -3.23
N SER A 58 -4.57 -11.55 -1.97
CA SER A 58 -3.81 -10.95 -0.87
C SER A 58 -2.29 -10.91 -1.10
N LYS A 59 -1.78 -11.82 -1.94
CA LYS A 59 -0.35 -12.15 -2.13
C LYS A 59 0.31 -12.66 -0.85
N MET A 60 -0.45 -13.30 0.04
CA MET A 60 0.06 -13.72 1.34
C MET A 60 -0.48 -15.09 1.73
N SER A 61 0.44 -15.98 2.09
CA SER A 61 0.19 -17.20 2.83
C SER A 61 1.19 -17.27 3.98
N ILE A 62 0.88 -17.98 5.05
CA ILE A 62 1.73 -18.04 6.25
C ILE A 62 1.96 -19.47 6.68
N CYS A 63 3.18 -19.79 7.12
CA CYS A 63 3.51 -21.05 7.75
C CYS A 63 4.35 -20.85 9.02
N LEU A 64 4.10 -21.67 10.02
CA LEU A 64 4.94 -21.80 11.20
C LEU A 64 5.90 -22.97 11.00
N LEU A 65 7.20 -22.69 11.05
CA LEU A 65 8.28 -23.68 10.96
C LEU A 65 8.92 -23.86 12.34
N TYR A 66 8.93 -25.09 12.84
CA TYR A 66 9.63 -25.48 14.05
C TYR A 66 10.71 -26.49 13.70
N ILE A 67 11.94 -26.25 14.16
CA ILE A 67 13.11 -27.08 13.84
C ILE A 67 13.75 -27.51 15.16
N LYS A 68 13.79 -28.83 15.40
CA LYS A 68 14.45 -29.42 16.56
C LYS A 68 15.95 -29.11 16.54
N VAL A 69 16.60 -29.25 17.68
CA VAL A 69 18.05 -29.07 17.81
C VAL A 69 18.79 -29.94 16.79
N GLY A 70 19.67 -29.32 16.00
CA GLY A 70 20.42 -29.99 14.92
C GLY A 70 19.63 -30.28 13.64
N GLY A 71 18.31 -30.08 13.65
CA GLY A 71 17.44 -30.36 12.51
C GLY A 71 17.70 -29.44 11.31
N LEU A 72 17.42 -29.96 10.13
CA LEU A 72 17.64 -29.29 8.85
C LEU A 72 16.34 -29.32 8.05
N ARG A 73 15.82 -28.14 7.71
CA ARG A 73 14.98 -27.98 6.53
C ARG A 73 15.87 -28.06 5.32
N ILE A 74 15.71 -29.14 4.56
CA ILE A 74 16.64 -29.53 3.49
C ILE A 74 16.67 -28.48 2.37
N PRO A 75 17.73 -28.49 1.52
CA PRO A 75 17.78 -27.60 0.38
C PRO A 75 16.53 -27.74 -0.51
N ASN A 76 15.82 -26.63 -0.68
CA ASN A 76 14.58 -26.55 -1.46
C ASN A 76 14.47 -25.20 -2.15
N TRP A 77 13.53 -25.06 -3.08
CA TRP A 77 13.14 -23.78 -3.67
C TRP A 77 11.62 -23.66 -3.80
N ASN A 78 11.15 -22.45 -4.08
CA ASN A 78 9.75 -22.17 -4.34
C ASN A 78 9.61 -21.34 -5.63
N LEU A 79 8.84 -21.82 -6.59
CA LEU A 79 8.66 -21.14 -7.88
C LEU A 79 7.55 -20.08 -7.83
N GLN A 80 6.59 -20.22 -6.92
CA GLN A 80 5.39 -19.39 -6.84
C GLN A 80 5.56 -18.13 -6.00
N ALA A 81 6.48 -18.12 -5.03
CA ALA A 81 6.53 -17.11 -3.97
C ALA A 81 7.94 -16.81 -3.47
N ASN A 82 8.17 -15.55 -3.12
CA ASN A 82 9.28 -15.18 -2.25
C ASN A 82 8.94 -15.57 -0.82
N ILE A 83 9.95 -15.87 -0.01
CA ILE A 83 9.81 -16.26 1.39
C ILE A 83 10.36 -15.17 2.29
N HIS A 84 9.57 -14.73 3.26
CA HIS A 84 9.99 -13.78 4.28
C HIS A 84 9.84 -14.44 5.65
N GLY A 85 10.94 -14.65 6.36
CA GLY A 85 10.93 -15.31 7.67
C GLY A 85 11.23 -14.34 8.80
N PHE A 86 10.51 -14.48 9.91
CA PHE A 86 10.83 -13.84 11.19
C PHE A 86 11.18 -14.92 12.21
N VAL A 87 12.39 -14.85 12.78
CA VAL A 87 12.84 -15.81 13.80
C VAL A 87 12.30 -15.39 15.17
N THR A 88 11.48 -16.24 15.77
CA THR A 88 10.83 -15.97 17.07
C THR A 88 11.53 -16.63 18.24
N LYS A 89 12.29 -17.70 17.98
CA LYS A 89 13.06 -18.45 18.98
C LYS A 89 14.25 -19.15 18.33
N GLY A 90 15.33 -19.30 19.09
CA GLY A 90 16.50 -20.09 18.70
C GLY A 90 17.45 -19.36 17.74
N THR A 91 18.40 -20.12 17.20
CA THR A 91 19.38 -19.64 16.23
C THR A 91 19.42 -20.61 15.05
N ILE A 92 19.21 -20.07 13.86
CA ILE A 92 19.24 -20.83 12.61
C ILE A 92 20.39 -20.35 11.75
N TRP A 93 20.93 -21.27 10.95
CA TRP A 93 21.88 -20.99 9.90
C TRP A 93 21.17 -21.18 8.56
N ILE A 94 21.16 -20.13 7.75
CA ILE A 94 20.52 -20.10 6.44
C ILE A 94 21.59 -19.98 5.36
N GLY A 95 21.46 -20.77 4.31
CA GLY A 95 22.20 -20.55 3.07
C GLY A 95 21.27 -20.32 1.89
N ILE A 96 21.66 -19.41 1.00
CA ILE A 96 20.92 -19.03 -0.20
C ILE A 96 21.88 -19.06 -1.39
N ILE A 97 21.54 -19.81 -2.43
CA ILE A 97 22.23 -19.79 -3.71
C ILE A 97 21.50 -18.78 -4.60
N ASP A 98 22.20 -17.73 -5.01
CA ASP A 98 21.66 -16.72 -5.94
C ASP A 98 22.02 -17.00 -7.40
N GLU A 99 21.44 -16.23 -8.32
CA GLU A 99 21.57 -16.42 -9.77
C GLU A 99 23.01 -16.37 -10.29
N ASN A 100 23.94 -15.76 -9.54
CA ASN A 100 25.34 -15.65 -9.94
C ASN A 100 26.17 -16.89 -9.58
N GLY A 101 25.57 -17.86 -8.87
CA GLY A 101 26.06 -19.22 -8.76
C GLY A 101 27.34 -19.44 -7.94
N LYS A 102 27.92 -18.45 -7.23
CA LYS A 102 29.14 -18.64 -6.40
C LYS A 102 29.35 -17.60 -5.29
N PRO A 103 29.88 -18.02 -4.12
CA PRO A 103 29.38 -19.11 -3.28
C PRO A 103 28.03 -18.74 -2.65
N ALA A 104 27.33 -19.71 -2.05
CA ALA A 104 26.08 -19.44 -1.33
C ALA A 104 26.28 -18.34 -0.28
N VAL A 105 25.34 -17.40 -0.20
CA VAL A 105 25.30 -16.43 0.89
C VAL A 105 24.78 -17.14 2.12
N THR A 106 25.58 -17.17 3.18
CA THR A 106 25.28 -17.91 4.41
C THR A 106 25.32 -16.97 5.60
N TYR A 107 24.35 -17.11 6.49
CA TYR A 107 24.22 -16.23 7.65
C TYR A 107 23.51 -16.90 8.83
N ASN A 108 23.94 -16.56 10.04
CA ASN A 108 23.25 -16.92 11.28
C ASN A 108 22.14 -15.90 11.55
N VAL A 109 20.92 -16.40 11.73
CA VAL A 109 19.74 -15.61 12.04
C VAL A 109 19.25 -15.97 13.43
N THR A 110 19.03 -14.95 14.26
CA THR A 110 18.64 -15.07 15.66
C THR A 110 17.28 -14.42 15.91
N CYS A 111 16.71 -14.66 17.09
CA CYS A 111 15.43 -14.09 17.49
C CYS A 111 15.33 -12.58 17.23
N GLY A 112 14.24 -12.15 16.59
CA GLY A 112 14.00 -10.74 16.23
C GLY A 112 14.50 -10.34 14.84
N GLN A 113 15.30 -11.17 14.18
CA GLN A 113 15.80 -10.90 12.83
C GLN A 113 14.86 -11.45 11.75
N ILE A 114 14.89 -10.78 10.60
CA ILE A 114 14.14 -11.13 9.40
C ILE A 114 15.09 -11.64 8.33
N PHE A 115 14.65 -12.63 7.56
CA PHE A 115 15.30 -13.04 6.32
C PHE A 115 14.33 -13.01 5.14
N PHE A 116 14.88 -12.81 3.95
CA PHE A 116 14.20 -12.77 2.67
C PHE A 116 14.91 -13.71 1.71
N ILE A 117 14.14 -14.62 1.11
CA ILE A 117 14.61 -15.56 0.11
C ILE A 117 13.79 -15.28 -1.16
N PRO A 118 14.43 -14.80 -2.24
CA PRO A 118 13.77 -14.63 -3.51
C PRO A 118 13.17 -15.94 -4.02
N ARG A 119 12.04 -15.84 -4.72
CA ARG A 119 11.49 -16.98 -5.47
C ARG A 119 12.57 -17.55 -6.40
N ASN A 120 12.52 -18.86 -6.64
CA ASN A 120 13.46 -19.60 -7.49
C ASN A 120 14.91 -19.71 -6.96
N ASN A 121 15.18 -19.29 -5.73
CA ASN A 121 16.50 -19.48 -5.13
C ASN A 121 16.53 -20.74 -4.24
N ILE A 122 17.52 -21.59 -4.48
CA ILE A 122 17.79 -22.76 -3.63
C ILE A 122 18.28 -22.27 -2.27
N HIS A 123 17.68 -22.77 -1.21
CA HIS A 123 18.01 -22.39 0.16
C HIS A 123 17.80 -23.53 1.14
N TRP A 124 18.43 -23.44 2.31
CA TRP A 124 18.27 -24.38 3.43
C TRP A 124 18.24 -23.62 4.76
N ILE A 125 17.63 -24.24 5.77
CA ILE A 125 17.54 -23.67 7.13
C ILE A 125 17.90 -24.75 8.13
N LYS A 126 19.00 -24.56 8.86
CA LYS A 126 19.44 -25.49 9.91
C LYS A 126 19.30 -24.86 11.28
N ASN A 127 18.79 -25.59 12.26
CA ASN A 127 18.90 -25.19 13.66
C ASN A 127 20.30 -25.50 14.19
N ILE A 128 21.02 -24.45 14.59
CA ILE A 128 22.39 -24.53 15.15
C ILE A 128 22.43 -24.10 16.62
N GLY A 129 21.28 -23.75 17.20
CA GLY A 129 21.14 -23.44 18.61
C GLY A 129 21.05 -24.69 19.49
N ASP A 130 21.03 -24.45 20.79
CA ASP A 130 20.88 -25.46 21.85
C ASP A 130 19.40 -25.75 22.21
N ALA A 131 18.47 -25.01 21.62
CA ALA A 131 17.03 -25.18 21.79
C ALA A 131 16.32 -25.21 20.44
N GLU A 132 15.04 -25.60 20.45
CA GLU A 132 14.18 -25.56 19.27
C GLU A 132 14.10 -24.14 18.69
N ALA A 133 14.23 -24.06 17.37
CA ALA A 133 14.07 -22.82 16.61
C ALA A 133 12.65 -22.73 16.05
N VAL A 134 12.04 -21.54 16.15
CA VAL A 134 10.70 -21.27 15.63
C VAL A 134 10.75 -20.07 14.71
N VAL A 135 10.16 -20.22 13.54
CA VAL A 135 10.17 -19.22 12.47
C VAL A 135 8.77 -19.04 11.91
N VAL A 136 8.32 -17.80 11.81
CA VAL A 136 7.09 -17.44 11.09
C VAL A 136 7.46 -17.07 9.67
N LEU A 137 7.00 -17.87 8.70
CA LEU A 137 7.27 -17.71 7.28
C LEU A 137 6.05 -17.13 6.57
N TYR A 138 6.25 -16.04 5.84
CA TYR A 138 5.28 -15.51 4.89
C TYR A 138 5.73 -15.81 3.47
N PHE A 139 4.84 -16.42 2.69
CA PHE A 139 5.00 -16.65 1.27
C PHE A 139 4.23 -15.57 0.52
N SER A 140 4.89 -14.92 -0.44
CA SER A 140 4.29 -13.84 -1.24
C SER A 140 3.33 -14.35 -2.33
N THR A 141 2.38 -15.21 -1.97
CA THR A 141 1.35 -15.78 -2.86
C THR A 141 0.03 -15.96 -2.13
N HIS A 142 -1.07 -15.78 -2.85
CA HIS A 142 -2.43 -16.12 -2.42
C HIS A 142 -2.96 -17.39 -3.10
N GLU A 143 -2.17 -17.95 -4.01
CA GLU A 143 -2.49 -19.18 -4.72
C GLU A 143 -1.90 -20.39 -3.96
N GLU A 144 -2.41 -21.57 -4.29
CA GLU A 144 -1.83 -22.82 -3.81
C GLU A 144 -0.37 -22.92 -4.26
N PHE A 145 0.51 -23.31 -3.34
CA PHE A 145 1.94 -23.41 -3.58
C PHE A 145 2.52 -24.71 -3.03
N PHE A 146 3.62 -25.14 -3.63
CA PHE A 146 4.40 -26.30 -3.23
C PHE A 146 5.86 -25.88 -3.11
N THR A 147 6.61 -26.57 -2.26
CA THR A 147 8.07 -26.48 -2.24
C THR A 147 8.61 -27.67 -3.01
N ASP A 148 9.66 -27.41 -3.79
CA ASP A 148 10.38 -28.47 -4.49
C ASP A 148 11.66 -28.76 -3.71
N GLU A 149 11.76 -29.98 -3.20
CA GLU A 149 12.92 -30.41 -2.43
C GLU A 149 13.95 -31.12 -3.30
N ILE A 150 15.23 -30.84 -3.03
CA ILE A 150 16.33 -31.33 -3.88
C ILE A 150 16.44 -32.86 -3.86
N ASP A 151 16.14 -33.49 -2.72
CA ASP A 151 16.18 -34.95 -2.54
C ASP A 151 15.12 -35.63 -3.41
N PHE A 152 13.93 -35.06 -3.45
CA PHE A 152 12.82 -35.60 -4.21
C PHE A 152 13.07 -35.47 -5.71
N VAL A 153 13.54 -34.31 -6.18
CA VAL A 153 13.94 -34.11 -7.58
C VAL A 153 15.08 -35.06 -7.97
N PHE A 154 16.07 -35.25 -7.09
CA PHE A 154 17.15 -36.21 -7.31
C PHE A 154 16.60 -37.64 -7.41
N SER A 155 15.69 -38.04 -6.52
CA SER A 155 15.09 -39.39 -6.51
C SER A 155 14.28 -39.71 -7.77
N LEU A 156 13.70 -38.69 -8.41
CA LEU A 156 12.92 -38.79 -9.65
C LEU A 156 13.79 -38.71 -10.91
N THR A 157 15.05 -38.29 -10.80
CA THR A 157 15.93 -38.15 -11.96
C THR A 157 16.52 -39.51 -12.36
N PRO A 158 16.49 -39.90 -13.65
CA PRO A 158 17.09 -41.15 -14.10
C PRO A 158 18.56 -41.28 -13.70
N GLU A 159 18.95 -42.47 -13.28
CA GLU A 159 20.28 -42.74 -12.70
C GLU A 159 21.42 -42.50 -13.69
N ASP A 160 21.19 -42.75 -14.99
CA ASP A 160 22.17 -42.52 -16.05
C ASP A 160 22.40 -41.02 -16.30
N ILE A 161 21.34 -40.22 -16.22
CA ILE A 161 21.43 -38.75 -16.28
C ILE A 161 22.21 -38.23 -15.07
N LEU A 162 21.84 -38.63 -13.84
CA LEU A 162 22.55 -38.22 -12.62
C LEU A 162 24.03 -38.58 -12.65
N THR A 163 24.35 -39.80 -13.09
CA THR A 163 25.73 -40.28 -13.19
C THR A 163 26.54 -39.41 -14.16
N ARG A 164 25.97 -39.06 -15.31
CA ARG A 164 26.64 -38.19 -16.31
C ARG A 164 26.77 -36.76 -15.83
N THR A 165 25.80 -36.25 -15.08
CA THR A 165 25.78 -34.89 -14.56
C THR A 165 26.77 -34.70 -13.41
N LEU A 166 26.77 -35.59 -12.42
CA LEU A 166 27.58 -35.45 -11.21
C LEU A 166 28.97 -36.10 -11.31
N GLN A 167 29.15 -37.06 -12.23
CA GLN A 167 30.39 -37.80 -12.40
C GLN A 167 30.99 -38.34 -11.07
N PRO A 168 30.17 -38.98 -10.21
CA PRO A 168 30.65 -39.42 -8.90
C PRO A 168 31.66 -40.56 -9.05
N GLU A 169 32.59 -40.66 -8.10
CA GLU A 169 33.44 -41.84 -7.96
C GLU A 169 32.55 -43.07 -7.70
N GLY A 170 32.75 -44.16 -8.46
CA GLY A 170 31.86 -45.32 -8.45
C GLY A 170 30.66 -45.24 -9.41
N GLY A 171 30.51 -44.15 -10.17
CA GLY A 171 29.55 -44.05 -11.27
C GLY A 171 28.09 -44.30 -10.86
N VAL A 172 27.39 -45.14 -11.62
CA VAL A 172 25.96 -45.44 -11.36
C VAL A 172 25.74 -46.19 -10.05
N ASP A 173 26.70 -46.98 -9.60
CA ASP A 173 26.57 -47.74 -8.36
C ASP A 173 26.57 -46.81 -7.14
N PHE A 174 27.29 -45.69 -7.20
CA PHE A 174 27.17 -44.62 -6.20
C PHE A 174 25.76 -44.00 -6.19
N ILE A 175 25.19 -43.70 -7.36
CA ILE A 175 23.81 -43.17 -7.45
C ILE A 175 22.78 -44.17 -6.90
N ARG A 176 23.00 -45.47 -7.09
CA ARG A 176 22.14 -46.53 -6.54
C ARG A 176 22.30 -46.74 -5.03
N SER A 177 23.34 -46.17 -4.40
CA SER A 177 23.51 -46.23 -2.95
C SER A 177 22.54 -45.33 -2.18
N PHE A 178 21.95 -44.31 -2.84
CA PHE A 178 20.94 -43.46 -2.22
C PHE A 178 19.60 -44.19 -2.10
N GLU A 179 18.96 -44.08 -0.93
CA GLU A 179 17.61 -44.59 -0.73
C GLU A 179 16.61 -43.83 -1.61
N ARG A 180 15.95 -44.52 -2.55
CA ARG A 180 14.82 -43.95 -3.28
C ARG A 180 13.60 -43.92 -2.36
N ARG A 181 13.10 -42.72 -2.08
CA ARG A 181 11.93 -42.49 -1.24
C ARG A 181 10.72 -42.15 -2.10
N ASN A 182 9.55 -42.59 -1.65
CA ASN A 182 8.28 -42.28 -2.32
C ASN A 182 7.73 -40.89 -1.96
N GLN A 183 8.36 -40.19 -1.00
CA GLN A 183 7.96 -38.87 -0.50
C GLN A 183 9.20 -38.04 -0.10
N SER A 184 9.09 -36.71 -0.15
CA SER A 184 10.15 -35.77 0.21
C SER A 184 10.42 -35.70 1.71
N ILE A 185 11.69 -35.50 2.07
CA ILE A 185 12.15 -35.27 3.44
C ILE A 185 12.19 -33.77 3.74
N VAL A 186 11.04 -33.12 3.97
CA VAL A 186 10.99 -31.65 4.17
C VAL A 186 11.87 -31.19 5.34
N LEU A 187 11.91 -31.96 6.44
CA LEU A 187 12.78 -31.74 7.59
C LEU A 187 13.38 -33.05 8.12
N ASN A 188 14.68 -33.07 8.42
CA ASN A 188 15.35 -34.23 9.02
C ASN A 188 16.25 -33.88 10.21
N LEU A 189 16.69 -34.92 10.92
CA LEU A 189 17.76 -34.87 11.91
C LEU A 189 19.04 -35.50 11.33
N PRO A 190 20.22 -35.11 11.83
CA PRO A 190 21.46 -35.80 11.51
C PRO A 190 21.42 -37.23 12.06
N SER A 191 21.98 -38.18 11.30
CA SER A 191 22.04 -39.59 11.69
C SER A 191 22.85 -39.82 12.98
N ASN A 192 23.81 -38.94 13.29
CA ASN A 192 24.55 -38.93 14.55
C ASN A 192 24.39 -37.58 15.28
N PRO A 193 23.82 -37.55 16.50
CA PRO A 193 23.56 -36.31 17.24
C PRO A 193 24.81 -35.45 17.53
N THR A 194 26.00 -36.06 17.56
CA THR A 194 27.27 -35.34 17.78
C THR A 194 27.74 -34.54 16.56
N ASP A 195 27.28 -34.88 15.35
CA ASP A 195 27.63 -34.18 14.11
C ASP A 195 26.99 -32.78 14.04
N SER A 196 25.92 -32.56 14.80
CA SER A 196 25.23 -31.26 14.90
C SER A 196 25.93 -30.26 15.81
N ILE A 197 26.73 -30.70 16.78
CA ILE A 197 27.15 -29.87 17.93
C ILE A 197 28.54 -29.22 17.70
N THR A 198 29.31 -29.68 16.72
CA THR A 198 30.73 -29.29 16.54
C THR A 198 31.08 -28.53 15.25
N ARG A 199 30.15 -28.36 14.29
CA ARG A 199 30.45 -27.64 13.03
C ARG A 199 30.18 -26.14 13.16
N GLN A 200 31.24 -25.33 13.13
CA GLN A 200 31.12 -23.92 12.79
C GLN A 200 30.82 -23.79 11.29
N TYR A 201 29.69 -23.17 10.96
CA TYR A 201 29.32 -22.89 9.59
C TYR A 201 29.94 -21.57 9.13
N PRO A 202 30.57 -21.51 7.94
CA PRO A 202 31.10 -20.27 7.41
C PRO A 202 29.98 -19.24 7.24
N GLN A 203 30.32 -17.98 7.47
CA GLN A 203 29.46 -16.82 7.26
C GLN A 203 29.98 -16.04 6.06
N SER A 204 29.07 -15.48 5.26
CA SER A 204 29.44 -14.61 4.16
C SER A 204 29.79 -13.19 4.63
N ASP A 205 30.47 -12.43 3.77
CA ASP A 205 30.72 -11.02 3.99
C ASP A 205 29.40 -10.25 4.21
N ILE A 206 29.38 -9.36 5.19
CA ILE A 206 28.18 -8.65 5.63
C ILE A 206 27.52 -7.83 4.50
N THR A 207 28.31 -7.35 3.53
CA THR A 207 27.81 -6.61 2.37
C THR A 207 26.96 -7.46 1.43
N LEU A 208 27.22 -8.77 1.38
CA LEU A 208 26.44 -9.75 0.60
C LEU A 208 25.20 -10.25 1.37
N VAL A 209 25.23 -10.13 2.70
CA VAL A 209 24.20 -10.59 3.62
C VAL A 209 23.03 -9.61 3.69
N TRP A 210 23.28 -8.30 3.81
CA TRP A 210 22.23 -7.31 4.08
C TRP A 210 21.13 -7.19 3.02
N LYS A 211 21.32 -7.72 1.81
CA LYS A 211 20.25 -7.81 0.80
C LYS A 211 19.19 -8.88 1.13
N TYR A 212 19.54 -9.87 1.95
CA TYR A 212 18.67 -10.98 2.34
C TYR A 212 18.27 -10.94 3.81
N PHE A 213 19.03 -10.27 4.67
CA PHE A 213 18.81 -10.32 6.12
C PHE A 213 18.64 -8.91 6.69
N TYR A 214 17.74 -8.79 7.66
CA TYR A 214 17.39 -7.52 8.30
C TYR A 214 17.30 -7.67 9.81
N ASP A 215 17.96 -6.77 10.53
CA ASP A 215 17.85 -6.69 11.98
C ASP A 215 16.74 -5.71 12.39
N LEU A 216 15.63 -6.25 12.92
CA LEU A 216 14.48 -5.44 13.32
C LEU A 216 14.75 -4.60 14.56
N GLU A 217 15.75 -4.94 15.38
CA GLU A 217 16.12 -4.11 16.55
C GLU A 217 16.59 -2.72 16.11
N GLY A 218 17.38 -2.67 15.03
CA GLY A 218 17.88 -1.44 14.42
C GLY A 218 16.89 -0.70 13.53
N ALA A 219 15.65 -1.19 13.41
CA ALA A 219 14.62 -0.54 12.63
C ALA A 219 14.16 0.77 13.27
N ARG A 220 13.69 1.70 12.42
CA ARG A 220 13.02 2.90 12.91
C ARG A 220 11.72 2.52 13.62
N LYS A 221 11.65 2.81 14.92
CA LYS A 221 10.47 2.56 15.75
C LYS A 221 9.50 3.73 15.67
N LEU A 222 8.21 3.43 15.49
CA LEU A 222 7.11 4.36 15.67
C LEU A 222 6.43 4.07 17.00
N VAL A 223 6.51 5.03 17.91
CA VAL A 223 5.95 4.92 19.25
C VAL A 223 4.67 5.75 19.31
N TYR A 224 3.61 5.10 19.76
CA TYR A 224 2.28 5.67 20.00
C TYR A 224 1.93 5.52 21.48
N ASN A 225 0.82 6.12 21.91
CA ASN A 225 0.34 5.93 23.27
C ASN A 225 -0.02 4.45 23.50
N ARG A 226 0.71 3.76 24.38
CA ARG A 226 0.57 2.33 24.72
C ARG A 226 0.74 1.35 23.55
N ALA A 227 1.40 1.74 22.46
CA ALA A 227 1.74 0.84 21.37
C ALA A 227 3.05 1.26 20.69
N GLU A 228 3.80 0.30 20.19
CA GLU A 228 5.00 0.53 19.38
C GLU A 228 5.01 -0.40 18.17
N THR A 229 5.57 0.07 17.06
CA THR A 229 5.74 -0.77 15.87
C THR A 229 7.02 -0.43 15.13
N ALA A 230 7.59 -1.44 14.50
CA ALA A 230 8.79 -1.35 13.67
C ALA A 230 8.63 -2.29 12.47
N TRP A 231 9.20 -1.92 11.32
CA TRP A 231 9.13 -2.74 10.12
C TRP A 231 10.39 -2.64 9.26
N ALA A 232 10.69 -3.76 8.60
CA ALA A 232 11.64 -3.87 7.52
C ALA A 232 10.96 -3.39 6.23
N GLY A 233 11.36 -2.21 5.74
CA GLY A 233 10.74 -1.58 4.59
C GLY A 233 11.66 -0.57 3.92
N PHE A 234 11.20 -0.02 2.80
CA PHE A 234 11.89 1.06 2.11
C PHE A 234 11.53 2.43 2.68
N TYR A 235 12.55 3.25 2.90
CA TYR A 235 12.40 4.60 3.42
C TYR A 235 12.96 5.61 2.42
N GLN A 236 12.13 6.58 2.00
CA GLN A 236 12.59 7.67 1.12
C GLN A 236 13.60 8.59 1.80
N ASN A 237 13.44 8.81 3.12
CA ASN A 237 14.41 9.54 3.92
C ASN A 237 15.16 8.53 4.78
N THR A 238 16.44 8.35 4.50
CA THR A 238 17.33 7.41 5.17
C THR A 238 18.06 8.00 6.38
N THR A 239 17.83 9.28 6.69
CA THR A 239 18.46 9.96 7.83
C THR A 239 18.11 9.24 9.13
N GLY A 240 19.14 8.78 9.86
CA GLY A 240 18.99 8.07 11.14
C GLY A 240 18.67 6.58 11.02
N LEU A 241 18.73 6.01 9.81
CA LEU A 241 18.66 4.55 9.62
C LEU A 241 20.06 3.92 9.67
N ILE A 242 20.13 2.70 10.18
CA ILE A 242 21.34 1.87 10.09
C ILE A 242 21.58 1.40 8.65
N GLU A 243 22.83 1.08 8.33
CA GLU A 243 23.26 0.70 6.98
C GLU A 243 22.52 -0.55 6.47
N ASN A 244 22.36 -1.59 7.31
CA ASN A 244 21.57 -2.77 7.00
C ASN A 244 20.16 -2.41 6.50
N ALA A 245 19.50 -1.43 7.15
CA ALA A 245 18.15 -1.06 6.78
C ALA A 245 18.07 -0.34 5.44
N ILE A 246 19.10 0.43 5.10
CA ILE A 246 19.22 1.11 3.80
C ILE A 246 19.45 0.07 2.71
N VAL A 247 20.39 -0.85 2.90
CA VAL A 247 20.73 -1.89 1.92
C VAL A 247 19.55 -2.82 1.69
N TYR A 248 18.99 -3.43 2.74
CA TYR A 248 17.83 -4.31 2.64
C TYR A 248 16.62 -3.61 1.99
N GLY A 249 16.29 -2.40 2.46
CA GLY A 249 15.17 -1.62 1.94
C GLY A 249 15.30 -1.35 0.44
N ASN A 250 16.53 -1.05 -0.02
CA ASN A 250 16.81 -0.83 -1.43
C ASN A 250 16.81 -2.14 -2.23
N SER A 251 17.40 -3.21 -1.72
CA SER A 251 17.51 -4.49 -2.42
C SER A 251 16.16 -5.19 -2.59
N VAL A 252 15.28 -5.11 -1.60
CA VAL A 252 14.01 -5.86 -1.62
C VAL A 252 12.86 -5.04 -2.23
N PHE A 253 12.78 -3.73 -1.94
CA PHE A 253 11.59 -2.93 -2.26
C PHE A 253 11.83 -1.77 -3.25
N SER A 254 13.07 -1.47 -3.66
CA SER A 254 13.33 -0.30 -4.50
C SER A 254 12.73 -0.45 -5.91
N LYS A 255 11.95 0.55 -6.30
CA LYS A 255 11.35 0.65 -7.64
C LYS A 255 12.34 0.92 -8.76
N LEU A 256 13.53 1.45 -8.44
CA LEU A 256 14.54 1.77 -9.45
C LEU A 256 15.06 0.51 -10.17
N HIS A 257 14.98 -0.64 -9.49
CA HIS A 257 15.47 -1.92 -10.01
C HIS A 257 14.40 -3.02 -10.00
N TYR A 258 13.33 -2.89 -9.20
CA TYR A 258 12.18 -3.80 -9.11
C TYR A 258 12.55 -5.31 -9.14
N PRO A 259 13.57 -5.77 -8.40
CA PRO A 259 14.13 -7.10 -8.61
C PRO A 259 13.17 -8.22 -8.21
N TYR A 260 12.30 -7.97 -7.22
CA TYR A 260 11.43 -9.00 -6.63
C TYR A 260 9.98 -8.50 -6.53
N PRO A 261 9.14 -8.73 -7.56
CA PRO A 261 7.72 -8.41 -7.48
C PRO A 261 7.06 -9.12 -6.30
N ASP A 262 6.04 -8.48 -5.74
CA ASP A 262 5.20 -9.01 -4.66
C ASP A 262 5.88 -9.21 -3.30
N SER A 263 7.08 -8.67 -3.10
CA SER A 263 7.77 -8.68 -1.79
C SER A 263 6.91 -8.06 -0.67
N LEU A 264 7.02 -8.63 0.52
CA LEU A 264 6.22 -8.29 1.69
C LEU A 264 7.07 -7.46 2.67
N SER A 265 6.49 -6.40 3.24
CA SER A 265 7.12 -5.69 4.35
C SER A 265 6.73 -6.36 5.65
N LEU A 266 7.71 -6.86 6.41
CA LEU A 266 7.51 -7.51 7.70
C LEU A 266 7.82 -6.54 8.85
N GLY A 267 7.12 -6.70 9.96
CA GLY A 267 7.35 -5.90 11.15
C GLY A 267 6.73 -6.50 12.40
N VAL A 268 6.94 -5.82 13.53
CA VAL A 268 6.36 -6.18 14.82
C VAL A 268 5.45 -5.06 15.28
N LEU A 269 4.30 -5.42 15.82
CA LEU A 269 3.42 -4.54 16.59
C LEU A 269 3.38 -5.05 18.02
N ARG A 270 3.70 -4.17 18.97
CA ARG A 270 3.54 -4.43 20.40
C ARG A 270 2.50 -3.46 20.94
N ILE A 271 1.47 -4.01 21.58
CA ILE A 271 0.44 -3.25 22.27
C ILE A 271 0.59 -3.56 23.76
N LEU A 272 0.92 -2.53 24.54
CA LEU A 272 1.04 -2.65 26.00
C LEU A 272 -0.29 -3.08 26.62
N PRO A 273 -0.32 -3.57 27.88
CA PRO A 273 -1.54 -4.04 28.53
C PRO A 273 -2.70 -3.06 28.37
N TYR A 274 -3.89 -3.53 28.01
CA TYR A 274 -5.08 -2.70 27.77
C TYR A 274 -4.91 -1.57 26.73
N GLY A 275 -3.85 -1.60 25.93
CA GLY A 275 -3.61 -0.68 24.82
C GLY A 275 -4.55 -0.95 23.64
N LEU A 276 -4.68 0.04 22.77
CA LEU A 276 -5.52 -0.01 21.58
C LEU A 276 -4.72 0.47 20.37
N TRP A 277 -4.55 -0.41 19.40
CA TRP A 277 -4.20 -0.01 18.04
C TRP A 277 -5.47 0.50 17.36
N LEU A 278 -5.53 1.82 17.22
CA LEU A 278 -6.75 2.55 16.87
C LEU A 278 -7.40 2.07 15.56
N PRO A 279 -8.72 2.22 15.41
CA PRO A 279 -9.41 1.91 14.16
C PRO A 279 -8.77 2.61 12.95
N HIS A 280 -8.35 1.84 11.96
CA HIS A 280 -7.68 2.31 10.75
C HIS A 280 -7.89 1.33 9.59
N TYR A 281 -7.38 1.67 8.40
CA TYR A 281 -7.41 0.84 7.21
C TYR A 281 -6.13 1.02 6.40
N ASN A 282 -5.72 -0.02 5.66
CA ASN A 282 -4.60 0.05 4.73
C ASN A 282 -5.13 0.21 3.30
N LEU A 283 -4.82 1.32 2.64
CA LEU A 283 -5.39 1.66 1.32
C LEU A 283 -4.63 1.07 0.12
N ASN A 284 -3.44 0.54 0.36
CA ASN A 284 -2.52 0.08 -0.68
C ASN A 284 -1.83 -1.23 -0.29
N ALA A 285 -2.24 -1.87 0.80
CA ALA A 285 -1.69 -3.13 1.24
C ALA A 285 -2.71 -3.98 1.96
N HIS A 286 -2.66 -5.29 1.73
CA HIS A 286 -3.29 -6.23 2.65
C HIS A 286 -2.40 -6.35 3.88
N GLU A 287 -2.99 -6.57 5.05
CA GLU A 287 -2.25 -6.82 6.30
C GLU A 287 -2.57 -8.23 6.78
N MET A 288 -1.53 -8.98 7.14
CA MET A 288 -1.68 -10.27 7.82
C MET A 288 -0.81 -10.28 9.07
N GLY A 289 -1.37 -10.69 10.19
CA GLY A 289 -0.68 -10.73 11.48
C GLY A 289 -0.68 -12.13 12.08
N TYR A 290 0.42 -12.53 12.71
CA TYR A 290 0.52 -13.72 13.56
C TYR A 290 0.73 -13.28 15.00
N VAL A 291 -0.10 -13.77 15.92
CA VAL A 291 0.01 -13.45 17.35
C VAL A 291 1.13 -14.26 17.99
N LEU A 292 2.22 -13.58 18.32
CA LEU A 292 3.41 -14.16 18.92
C LEU A 292 3.32 -14.29 20.44
N ARG A 293 2.61 -13.36 21.11
CA ARG A 293 2.44 -13.36 22.57
C ARG A 293 1.21 -12.56 22.95
N GLY A 294 0.62 -12.89 24.09
CA GLY A 294 -0.49 -12.15 24.64
C GLY A 294 -1.82 -12.60 24.08
N CYS A 295 -2.83 -11.83 24.45
CA CYS A 295 -4.21 -12.03 24.09
C CYS A 295 -4.84 -10.68 23.78
N GLY A 296 -5.85 -10.71 22.93
CA GLY A 296 -6.45 -9.50 22.45
C GLY A 296 -7.80 -9.75 21.83
N LYS A 297 -8.28 -8.68 21.21
CA LYS A 297 -9.48 -8.69 20.41
C LYS A 297 -9.23 -7.88 19.15
N VAL A 298 -9.61 -8.42 18.01
CA VAL A 298 -9.64 -7.68 16.74
C VAL A 298 -11.08 -7.37 16.36
N GLY A 299 -11.32 -6.14 15.91
CA GLY A 299 -12.61 -5.76 15.37
C GLY A 299 -12.48 -5.36 13.91
N VAL A 300 -13.33 -5.92 13.05
CA VAL A 300 -13.40 -5.61 11.61
C VAL A 300 -14.75 -4.98 11.31
N THR A 301 -14.73 -3.81 10.65
CA THR A 301 -15.95 -3.04 10.38
C THR A 301 -16.43 -3.30 8.96
N ASN A 302 -17.62 -3.91 8.83
CA ASN A 302 -18.42 -4.02 7.61
C ASN A 302 -19.64 -3.10 7.73
N GLU A 303 -20.87 -3.58 7.46
CA GLU A 303 -22.10 -2.84 7.83
C GLU A 303 -22.28 -2.76 9.35
N GLN A 304 -21.74 -3.75 10.06
CA GLN A 304 -21.59 -3.82 11.51
C GLN A 304 -20.14 -4.21 11.85
N THR A 305 -19.71 -3.92 13.07
CA THR A 305 -18.40 -4.37 13.57
C THR A 305 -18.51 -5.80 14.07
N ILE A 306 -17.68 -6.68 13.53
CA ILE A 306 -17.52 -8.07 13.98
C ILE A 306 -16.23 -8.14 14.81
N GLU A 307 -16.29 -8.80 15.96
CA GLU A 307 -15.18 -8.90 16.90
C GLU A 307 -14.75 -10.35 17.11
N PHE A 308 -13.44 -10.57 17.22
CA PHE A 308 -12.83 -11.87 17.44
C PHE A 308 -11.83 -11.76 18.57
N ASP A 309 -11.88 -12.69 19.51
CA ASP A 309 -10.78 -12.86 20.46
C ASP A 309 -9.60 -13.51 19.73
N ILE A 310 -8.40 -13.05 20.06
CA ILE A 310 -7.14 -13.56 19.49
C ILE A 310 -6.19 -13.91 20.63
N GLY A 311 -5.40 -14.95 20.45
CA GLY A 311 -4.37 -15.40 21.36
C GLY A 311 -3.14 -15.93 20.62
N LEU A 312 -2.15 -16.41 21.38
CA LEU A 312 -0.95 -17.03 20.82
C LEU A 312 -1.28 -17.99 19.67
N GLY A 313 -0.56 -17.87 18.57
CA GLY A 313 -0.70 -18.74 17.41
C GLY A 313 -1.72 -18.28 16.37
N ASP A 314 -2.68 -17.43 16.74
CA ASP A 314 -3.74 -17.00 15.82
C ASP A 314 -3.22 -16.14 14.68
N VAL A 315 -3.83 -16.28 13.51
CA VAL A 315 -3.56 -15.49 12.32
C VAL A 315 -4.74 -14.58 12.03
N VAL A 316 -4.47 -13.29 11.87
CA VAL A 316 -5.45 -12.28 11.46
C VAL A 316 -5.13 -11.79 10.05
N TYR A 317 -6.17 -11.47 9.27
CA TYR A 317 -6.04 -10.97 7.91
C TYR A 317 -7.01 -9.81 7.67
N PHE A 318 -6.49 -8.71 7.13
CA PHE A 318 -7.25 -7.52 6.77
C PHE A 318 -7.01 -7.16 5.30
N PRO A 319 -8.03 -7.34 4.43
CA PRO A 319 -7.96 -6.91 3.04
C PRO A 319 -7.73 -5.39 2.89
N ILE A 320 -7.21 -4.98 1.72
CA ILE A 320 -7.10 -3.56 1.35
C ILE A 320 -8.44 -2.84 1.58
N GLY A 321 -8.38 -1.72 2.29
CA GLY A 321 -9.53 -0.86 2.56
C GLY A 321 -10.44 -1.32 3.69
N LYS A 322 -10.21 -2.49 4.30
CA LYS A 322 -11.00 -2.96 5.45
C LYS A 322 -10.60 -2.24 6.73
N GLN A 323 -11.56 -1.54 7.33
CA GLN A 323 -11.35 -0.85 8.60
C GLN A 323 -11.31 -1.87 9.74
N HIS A 324 -10.26 -1.80 10.55
CA HIS A 324 -10.06 -2.72 11.67
C HIS A 324 -9.32 -2.05 12.84
N TYR A 325 -9.40 -2.67 14.02
CA TYR A 325 -8.66 -2.28 15.22
C TYR A 325 -8.14 -3.53 15.95
N ILE A 326 -7.11 -3.35 16.79
CA ILE A 326 -6.56 -4.43 17.63
C ILE A 326 -6.44 -3.92 19.06
N LYS A 327 -7.07 -4.62 20.01
CA LYS A 327 -7.07 -4.27 21.43
C LYS A 327 -6.37 -5.36 22.22
N ASN A 328 -5.46 -4.97 23.11
CA ASN A 328 -4.93 -5.88 24.12
C ASN A 328 -5.96 -6.06 25.25
N THR A 329 -6.26 -7.29 25.62
CA THR A 329 -7.25 -7.65 26.64
C THR A 329 -6.65 -8.25 27.92
N CYS A 330 -5.34 -8.49 27.98
CA CYS A 330 -4.64 -9.02 29.16
C CYS A 330 -3.58 -8.07 29.74
N GLU A 331 -2.99 -8.54 30.85
CA GLU A 331 -1.96 -7.86 31.64
C GLU A 331 -0.53 -7.97 31.07
N GLU A 332 -0.31 -8.79 30.04
CA GLU A 332 0.95 -8.87 29.31
C GLU A 332 0.89 -8.12 27.97
N ASP A 333 2.04 -7.86 27.34
CA ASP A 333 2.03 -7.24 26.01
C ASP A 333 1.49 -8.20 24.95
N LEU A 334 0.58 -7.70 24.13
CA LEU A 334 0.14 -8.34 22.90
C LEU A 334 1.16 -8.02 21.79
N ILE A 335 1.80 -9.05 21.24
CA ILE A 335 2.82 -8.93 20.20
C ILE A 335 2.37 -9.66 18.95
N LEU A 336 2.32 -8.95 17.83
CA LEU A 336 2.03 -9.50 16.51
C LEU A 336 3.23 -9.33 15.59
N ILE A 337 3.57 -10.39 14.86
CA ILE A 337 4.39 -10.28 13.64
C ILE A 337 3.43 -9.96 12.51
N ARG A 338 3.71 -8.90 11.76
CA ARG A 338 2.83 -8.44 10.69
C ARG A 338 3.57 -8.43 9.38
N ALA A 339 2.85 -8.75 8.32
CA ALA A 339 3.30 -8.61 6.96
C ALA A 339 2.31 -7.77 6.15
N PHE A 340 2.83 -7.00 5.21
CA PHE A 340 2.06 -6.13 4.32
C PHE A 340 2.39 -6.44 2.87
N SER A 341 1.40 -6.79 2.06
CA SER A 341 1.58 -6.90 0.61
C SER A 341 1.52 -5.52 -0.02
N ILE A 342 2.61 -5.06 -0.64
CA ILE A 342 2.62 -3.70 -1.20
C ILE A 342 1.97 -3.75 -2.58
N SER A 343 0.72 -3.30 -2.70
CA SER A 343 0.10 -3.05 -4.00
C SER A 343 0.48 -1.65 -4.47
N LEU A 344 1.31 -1.61 -5.52
CA LEU A 344 1.70 -0.37 -6.19
C LEU A 344 0.72 0.01 -7.32
N GLU A 345 -0.39 -0.71 -7.45
CA GLU A 345 -1.37 -0.53 -8.52
C GLU A 345 -2.58 0.31 -8.08
N ASN A 346 -3.40 0.65 -9.07
CA ASN A 346 -4.45 1.66 -9.04
C ASN A 346 -5.30 1.64 -7.76
N ILE A 347 -5.27 2.73 -6.99
CA ILE A 347 -6.05 2.85 -5.76
C ILE A 347 -7.43 3.41 -6.12
N THR A 348 -8.51 2.72 -5.77
CA THR A 348 -9.88 3.26 -5.85
C THR A 348 -10.48 3.42 -4.47
N LEU A 349 -10.92 4.64 -4.12
CA LEU A 349 -11.48 4.98 -2.81
C LEU A 349 -12.95 5.35 -2.92
N TYR A 350 -13.77 4.84 -2.01
CA TYR A 350 -15.16 5.25 -1.83
C TYR A 350 -15.36 5.80 -0.42
N THR A 351 -16.01 6.95 -0.30
CA THR A 351 -16.35 7.53 1.02
C THR A 351 -17.74 8.15 0.94
N TRP A 352 -18.65 7.68 1.80
CA TRP A 352 -19.99 8.24 1.94
C TRP A 352 -20.22 8.66 3.39
N LEU A 353 -20.66 9.91 3.58
CA LEU A 353 -20.94 10.49 4.88
C LEU A 353 -22.36 11.06 4.90
N TYR A 354 -23.12 10.70 5.92
CA TYR A 354 -24.54 11.05 6.08
C TYR A 354 -24.78 11.72 7.42
N ASN A 355 -25.64 12.75 7.44
CA ASN A 355 -26.16 13.39 8.65
C ASN A 355 -25.06 13.83 9.64
N CYS A 356 -24.00 14.44 9.12
CA CYS A 356 -22.84 14.82 9.92
C CYS A 356 -22.91 16.28 10.36
N ASN A 357 -22.59 16.57 11.63
CA ASN A 357 -22.58 17.95 12.12
C ASN A 357 -21.26 18.67 11.81
N ASN A 358 -20.14 18.20 12.38
CA ASN A 358 -18.81 18.81 12.16
C ASN A 358 -17.84 17.72 11.72
N ILE A 359 -17.35 17.81 10.49
CA ILE A 359 -16.36 16.88 9.96
C ILE A 359 -15.10 17.64 9.59
N THR A 360 -13.95 17.16 10.06
CA THR A 360 -12.65 17.57 9.54
C THR A 360 -11.89 16.34 9.03
N ILE A 361 -11.45 16.38 7.77
CA ILE A 361 -10.73 15.27 7.13
C ILE A 361 -9.33 15.73 6.74
N TYR A 362 -8.30 15.00 7.17
CA TYR A 362 -6.93 15.19 6.74
C TYR A 362 -6.44 13.97 5.96
N THR A 363 -6.09 14.18 4.70
CA THR A 363 -5.63 13.11 3.81
C THR A 363 -4.33 13.50 3.12
N ARG A 364 -3.39 12.56 3.09
CA ARG A 364 -2.15 12.66 2.32
C ARG A 364 -1.97 11.37 1.52
N TYR A 365 -1.87 11.52 0.21
CA TYR A 365 -1.73 10.41 -0.72
C TYR A 365 -0.34 10.44 -1.35
N TYR A 366 0.39 9.34 -1.20
CA TYR A 366 1.71 9.10 -1.77
C TYR A 366 1.63 7.81 -2.63
N SER A 367 1.61 7.92 -3.96
CA SER A 367 1.75 6.78 -4.88
C SER A 367 2.09 7.25 -6.29
N TYR A 368 2.70 6.36 -7.09
CA TYR A 368 3.27 6.69 -8.41
C TYR A 368 2.46 6.23 -9.62
N ASN A 369 1.37 5.48 -9.42
CA ASN A 369 0.52 5.03 -10.52
C ASN A 369 -0.75 5.86 -10.61
N ASN A 370 -1.92 5.26 -10.36
CA ASN A 370 -3.19 5.93 -10.54
C ASN A 370 -4.03 5.90 -9.26
N ILE A 371 -4.84 6.94 -9.07
CA ILE A 371 -5.82 7.00 -7.99
C ILE A 371 -7.17 7.48 -8.53
N THR A 372 -8.23 6.77 -8.15
CA THR A 372 -9.61 7.13 -8.41
C THR A 372 -10.34 7.31 -7.08
N ILE A 373 -11.06 8.41 -6.89
CA ILE A 373 -11.74 8.71 -5.62
C ILE A 373 -13.19 9.05 -5.88
N TYR A 374 -14.10 8.42 -5.14
CA TYR A 374 -15.53 8.68 -5.12
C TYR A 374 -15.94 9.12 -3.73
N THR A 375 -16.38 10.37 -3.61
CA THR A 375 -16.81 10.94 -2.33
C THR A 375 -18.23 11.49 -2.43
N ARG A 376 -19.07 11.19 -1.44
CA ARG A 376 -20.41 11.74 -1.31
C ARG A 376 -20.67 12.19 0.12
N TYR A 377 -21.20 13.41 0.26
CA TYR A 377 -21.62 13.99 1.53
C TYR A 377 -23.11 14.32 1.43
N TYR A 378 -23.89 13.84 2.39
CA TYR A 378 -25.34 14.02 2.45
C TYR A 378 -25.73 14.67 3.78
N ASN A 379 -26.50 15.75 3.71
CA ASN A 379 -27.08 16.42 4.87
C ASN A 379 -26.04 16.76 5.95
N CYS A 380 -24.92 17.35 5.54
CA CYS A 380 -23.82 17.68 6.45
C CYS A 380 -23.81 19.17 6.79
N ASN A 381 -23.67 19.54 8.05
CA ASN A 381 -23.67 20.96 8.45
C ASN A 381 -22.33 21.62 8.12
N ASN A 382 -21.23 21.24 8.78
CA ASN A 382 -19.90 21.83 8.57
C ASN A 382 -18.90 20.76 8.10
N ILE A 383 -18.31 20.97 6.94
CA ILE A 383 -17.28 20.11 6.35
C ILE A 383 -16.00 20.91 6.14
N THR A 384 -14.89 20.42 6.69
CA THR A 384 -13.54 20.93 6.40
C THR A 384 -12.66 19.80 5.88
N ILE A 385 -12.05 19.97 4.71
CA ILE A 385 -11.21 18.93 4.08
C ILE A 385 -9.84 19.50 3.75
N TYR A 386 -8.80 18.76 4.14
CA TYR A 386 -7.42 19.00 3.77
C TYR A 386 -6.86 17.79 3.04
N THR A 387 -6.49 17.98 1.78
CA THR A 387 -5.95 16.89 0.96
C THR A 387 -4.66 17.30 0.27
N ARG A 388 -3.68 16.39 0.29
CA ARG A 388 -2.43 16.52 -0.47
C ARG A 388 -2.18 15.28 -1.31
N TYR A 389 -1.86 15.46 -2.59
CA TYR A 389 -1.45 14.40 -3.52
C TYR A 389 -0.01 14.63 -3.95
N TYR A 390 0.81 13.58 -3.92
CA TYR A 390 2.22 13.61 -4.29
C TYR A 390 2.53 12.55 -5.35
N ASN A 391 3.16 12.98 -6.45
CA ASN A 391 3.86 12.14 -7.42
C ASN A 391 3.01 11.13 -8.21
N TYR A 392 1.79 11.47 -8.65
CA TYR A 392 0.90 10.55 -9.39
C TYR A 392 1.00 10.65 -10.90
N ASN A 393 0.84 9.53 -11.61
CA ASN A 393 0.63 9.52 -13.05
C ASN A 393 -0.79 9.98 -13.41
N ASN A 394 -1.82 9.36 -12.85
CA ASN A 394 -3.21 9.74 -13.11
C ASN A 394 -4.01 9.89 -11.81
N ILE A 395 -4.71 11.02 -11.67
CA ILE A 395 -5.66 11.27 -10.58
C ILE A 395 -7.04 11.49 -11.18
N THR A 396 -8.03 10.72 -10.74
CA THR A 396 -9.44 10.93 -11.08
C THR A 396 -10.28 11.09 -9.82
N ILE A 397 -11.00 12.19 -9.68
CA ILE A 397 -11.80 12.48 -8.47
C ILE A 397 -13.24 12.77 -8.86
N TYR A 398 -14.18 12.11 -8.18
CA TYR A 398 -15.61 12.34 -8.23
C TYR A 398 -16.11 12.71 -6.85
N THR A 399 -16.63 13.92 -6.71
CA THR A 399 -17.15 14.42 -5.43
C THR A 399 -18.56 14.97 -5.60
N ARG A 400 -19.45 14.61 -4.68
CA ARG A 400 -20.81 15.16 -4.62
C ARG A 400 -21.16 15.61 -3.21
N TYR A 401 -21.70 16.82 -3.10
CA TYR A 401 -22.24 17.37 -1.86
C TYR A 401 -23.74 17.60 -2.05
N TYR A 402 -24.55 17.08 -1.13
CA TYR A 402 -26.00 17.21 -1.12
C TYR A 402 -26.44 17.83 0.20
N ASN A 403 -27.18 18.94 0.13
CA ASN A 403 -27.80 19.61 1.28
C ASN A 403 -26.77 19.91 2.39
N CYS A 404 -25.66 20.56 2.02
CA CYS A 404 -24.58 20.84 2.97
C CYS A 404 -24.52 22.33 3.31
N ASN A 405 -24.38 22.71 4.59
CA ASN A 405 -24.42 24.12 4.95
C ASN A 405 -23.09 24.84 4.65
N ASN A 406 -22.02 24.53 5.38
CA ASN A 406 -20.70 25.14 5.22
C ASN A 406 -19.67 24.11 4.75
N ILE A 407 -19.03 24.37 3.61
CA ILE A 407 -17.99 23.51 3.04
C ILE A 407 -16.71 24.32 2.87
N THR A 408 -15.61 23.86 3.47
CA THR A 408 -14.28 24.43 3.28
C THR A 408 -13.30 23.35 2.80
N ILE A 409 -12.64 23.57 1.66
CA ILE A 409 -11.75 22.58 1.04
C ILE A 409 -10.38 23.19 0.79
N TYR A 410 -9.33 22.47 1.19
CA TYR A 410 -7.94 22.80 0.92
C TYR A 410 -7.26 21.64 0.20
N THR A 411 -6.94 21.81 -1.07
CA THR A 411 -6.32 20.76 -1.88
C THR A 411 -4.99 21.21 -2.46
N ARG A 412 -3.97 20.34 -2.37
CA ARG A 412 -2.67 20.56 -3.02
C ARG A 412 -2.25 19.35 -3.84
N TYR A 413 -1.81 19.60 -5.07
CA TYR A 413 -1.25 18.60 -5.98
C TYR A 413 0.21 18.93 -6.26
N TYR A 414 1.08 17.94 -6.12
CA TYR A 414 2.52 18.06 -6.34
C TYR A 414 2.98 17.00 -7.34
N ASN A 415 3.63 17.44 -8.43
CA ASN A 415 4.28 16.58 -9.42
C ASN A 415 3.33 15.50 -9.98
N CYS A 416 2.18 15.89 -10.52
CA CYS A 416 1.16 14.96 -11.01
C CYS A 416 1.01 15.07 -12.53
N ASN A 417 0.99 13.97 -13.29
CA ASN A 417 0.92 14.07 -14.75
C ASN A 417 -0.49 14.45 -15.25
N ASN A 418 -1.50 13.61 -15.02
CA ASN A 418 -2.87 13.89 -15.45
C ASN A 418 -3.82 13.96 -14.26
N ILE A 419 -4.61 15.03 -14.18
CA ILE A 419 -5.61 15.25 -13.12
C ILE A 419 -6.97 15.50 -13.76
N THR A 420 -7.95 14.68 -13.42
CA THR A 420 -9.35 14.85 -13.83
C THR A 420 -10.26 14.94 -12.61
N ILE A 421 -11.02 16.03 -12.49
CA ILE A 421 -11.88 16.28 -11.32
C ILE A 421 -13.31 16.53 -11.77
N TYR A 422 -14.25 15.83 -11.15
CA TYR A 422 -15.68 16.01 -11.30
C TYR A 422 -16.28 16.36 -9.94
N THR A 423 -16.82 17.56 -9.79
CA THR A 423 -17.43 17.99 -8.53
C THR A 423 -18.83 18.52 -8.77
N ARG A 424 -19.78 18.12 -7.90
CA ARG A 424 -21.15 18.64 -7.91
C ARG A 424 -21.59 19.06 -6.52
N TYR A 425 -22.15 20.25 -6.42
CA TYR A 425 -22.76 20.79 -5.22
C TYR A 425 -24.25 20.99 -5.46
N TYR A 426 -25.07 20.44 -4.57
CA TYR A 426 -26.53 20.55 -4.61
C TYR A 426 -27.03 21.13 -3.29
N ASN A 427 -27.76 22.23 -3.36
CA ASN A 427 -28.41 22.87 -2.21
C ASN A 427 -27.41 23.16 -1.08
N CYS A 428 -26.33 23.89 -1.38
CA CYS A 428 -25.27 24.17 -0.42
C CYS A 428 -25.21 25.65 -0.04
N ASN A 429 -25.04 26.00 1.23
CA ASN A 429 -25.12 27.41 1.63
C ASN A 429 -23.80 28.15 1.33
N ASN A 430 -22.74 27.90 2.09
CA ASN A 430 -21.44 28.54 1.95
C ASN A 430 -20.39 27.53 1.50
N ILE A 431 -19.72 27.81 0.38
CA ILE A 431 -18.65 26.98 -0.17
C ILE A 431 -17.38 27.80 -0.31
N THR A 432 -16.30 27.37 0.34
CA THR A 432 -14.97 27.97 0.21
C THR A 432 -13.95 26.93 -0.25
N ILE A 433 -13.25 27.20 -1.35
CA ILE A 433 -12.31 26.25 -1.95
C ILE A 433 -10.95 26.90 -2.15
N TYR A 434 -9.89 26.24 -1.68
CA TYR A 434 -8.50 26.59 -1.89
C TYR A 434 -7.77 25.47 -2.59
N THR A 435 -7.33 25.70 -3.83
CA THR A 435 -6.63 24.68 -4.61
C THR A 435 -5.29 25.18 -5.12
N ARG A 436 -4.24 24.37 -4.98
CA ARG A 436 -2.91 24.66 -5.53
C ARG A 436 -2.37 23.47 -6.32
N TYR A 437 -1.88 23.76 -7.52
CA TYR A 437 -1.21 22.81 -8.41
C TYR A 437 0.25 23.22 -8.58
N TYR A 438 1.16 22.30 -8.31
CA TYR A 438 2.60 22.47 -8.44
C TYR A 438 3.15 21.42 -9.41
N ASN A 439 3.65 21.86 -10.57
CA ASN A 439 4.24 21.01 -11.62
C ASN A 439 3.25 19.90 -12.05
N CYS A 440 2.19 20.23 -12.79
CA CYS A 440 1.14 19.24 -13.13
C CYS A 440 0.69 19.23 -14.60
N ASN A 441 1.14 18.28 -15.41
CA ASN A 441 1.10 18.38 -16.87
C ASN A 441 -0.29 18.68 -17.49
N ASN A 442 -1.32 17.89 -17.21
CA ASN A 442 -2.66 18.06 -17.76
C ASN A 442 -3.70 18.09 -16.64
N ILE A 443 -4.54 19.13 -16.63
CA ILE A 443 -5.57 19.32 -15.62
C ILE A 443 -6.92 19.56 -16.31
N THR A 444 -7.87 18.68 -16.06
CA THR A 444 -9.25 18.78 -16.54
C THR A 444 -10.21 18.83 -15.36
N ILE A 445 -11.02 19.89 -15.27
CA ILE A 445 -11.95 20.10 -14.16
C ILE A 445 -13.36 20.31 -14.68
N TYR A 446 -14.31 19.57 -14.12
CA TYR A 446 -15.73 19.72 -14.34
C TYR A 446 -16.40 20.03 -13.01
N THR A 447 -16.98 21.22 -12.87
CA THR A 447 -17.67 21.62 -11.65
C THR A 447 -19.07 22.12 -11.94
N ARG A 448 -20.04 21.67 -11.13
CA ARG A 448 -21.42 22.14 -11.20
C ARG A 448 -21.94 22.53 -9.82
N TYR A 449 -22.52 23.72 -9.74
CA TYR A 449 -23.19 24.24 -8.55
C TYR A 449 -24.67 24.41 -8.86
N TYR A 450 -25.52 23.86 -8.01
CA TYR A 450 -26.98 23.94 -8.11
C TYR A 450 -27.54 24.46 -6.79
N ASN A 451 -28.26 25.58 -6.84
CA ASN A 451 -28.93 26.19 -5.68
C ASN A 451 -27.94 26.41 -4.52
N CYS A 452 -26.88 27.18 -4.77
CA CYS A 452 -25.86 27.44 -3.77
C CYS A 452 -25.83 28.92 -3.39
N ASN A 453 -25.68 29.29 -2.12
CA ASN A 453 -25.83 30.71 -1.73
C ASN A 453 -24.57 31.53 -2.01
N ASN A 454 -23.49 31.26 -1.27
CA ASN A 454 -22.21 31.96 -1.37
C ASN A 454 -21.09 31.00 -1.77
N ILE A 455 -20.34 31.34 -2.81
CA ILE A 455 -19.22 30.53 -3.30
C ILE A 455 -17.97 31.40 -3.37
N THR A 456 -16.90 30.96 -2.71
CA THR A 456 -15.58 31.60 -2.77
C THR A 456 -14.53 30.59 -3.21
N ILE A 457 -13.78 30.91 -4.27
CA ILE A 457 -12.79 30.00 -4.85
C ILE A 457 -11.45 30.71 -4.98
N TYR A 458 -10.39 30.06 -4.49
CA TYR A 458 -9.00 30.49 -4.60
C TYR A 458 -8.19 29.40 -5.28
N THR A 459 -7.69 29.67 -6.48
CA THR A 459 -6.92 28.69 -7.24
C THR A 459 -5.57 29.25 -7.68
N ARG A 460 -4.52 28.44 -7.53
CA ARG A 460 -3.17 28.75 -8.03
C ARG A 460 -2.62 27.59 -8.86
N TYR A 461 -2.16 27.90 -10.06
CA TYR A 461 -1.47 26.97 -10.96
C TYR A 461 -0.01 27.43 -11.16
N ASN A 462 0.96 26.56 -10.91
CA ASN A 462 2.39 26.83 -11.08
C ASN A 462 3.04 25.79 -12.02
N ASN A 463 3.65 26.27 -13.12
CA ASN A 463 4.52 25.56 -14.10
C ASN A 463 3.91 24.40 -14.90
N ARG A 464 4.11 24.39 -16.24
CA ARG A 464 3.91 23.30 -17.23
C ARG A 464 2.55 22.59 -17.19
N ASN A 465 1.45 23.34 -17.32
CA ASN A 465 0.10 22.75 -17.33
C ASN A 465 -0.65 23.10 -18.62
N ASN A 466 -1.32 22.11 -19.22
CA ASN A 466 -2.50 22.31 -20.06
C ASN A 466 -3.74 22.23 -19.15
N ILE A 467 -4.55 23.28 -19.14
CA ILE A 467 -5.65 23.42 -18.20
C ILE A 467 -6.95 23.55 -18.97
N THR A 468 -7.89 22.64 -18.74
CA THR A 468 -9.25 22.70 -19.28
C THR A 468 -10.25 22.72 -18.14
N ILE A 469 -11.08 23.76 -18.04
CA ILE A 469 -12.07 23.90 -16.96
C ILE A 469 -13.46 24.13 -17.55
N TYR A 470 -14.41 23.30 -17.12
CA TYR A 470 -15.82 23.43 -17.41
C TYR A 470 -16.58 23.69 -16.12
N THR A 471 -17.15 24.89 -15.98
CA THR A 471 -17.93 25.25 -14.80
C THR A 471 -19.34 25.70 -15.15
N ARG A 472 -20.31 25.24 -14.37
CA ARG A 472 -21.70 25.68 -14.45
C ARG A 472 -22.20 26.09 -13.07
N TYR A 473 -22.72 27.29 -12.96
CA TYR A 473 -23.38 27.79 -11.76
C TYR A 473 -24.85 28.06 -12.06
N ASN A 474 -25.74 27.44 -11.30
CA ASN A 474 -27.18 27.59 -11.42
C ASN A 474 -27.77 28.02 -10.08
N ASN A 475 -28.49 29.14 -10.07
CA ASN A 475 -29.21 29.69 -8.91
C ASN A 475 -28.28 29.91 -7.71
N TYR A 476 -27.75 31.12 -7.58
CA TYR A 476 -26.87 31.49 -6.48
C TYR A 476 -26.92 32.97 -6.17
N ASN A 477 -26.53 33.36 -4.96
CA ASN A 477 -26.52 34.77 -4.59
C ASN A 477 -25.17 35.41 -4.95
N ASN A 478 -24.08 34.94 -4.35
CA ASN A 478 -22.76 35.57 -4.51
C ASN A 478 -21.68 34.57 -4.93
N ILE A 479 -20.89 34.94 -5.94
CA ILE A 479 -19.68 34.22 -6.33
C ILE A 479 -18.48 35.16 -6.26
N THR A 480 -17.41 34.70 -5.62
CA THR A 480 -16.10 35.36 -5.66
C THR A 480 -15.03 34.37 -6.08
N ILE A 481 -14.30 34.68 -7.15
CA ILE A 481 -13.27 33.79 -7.71
C ILE A 481 -11.95 34.54 -7.78
N TYR A 482 -10.89 33.95 -7.24
CA TYR A 482 -9.51 34.41 -7.34
C TYR A 482 -8.66 33.32 -7.98
N THR A 483 -8.13 33.60 -9.17
CA THR A 483 -7.29 32.64 -9.88
C THR A 483 -5.96 33.26 -10.28
N ARG A 484 -4.86 32.53 -10.06
CA ARG A 484 -3.52 32.90 -10.52
C ARG A 484 -2.89 31.77 -11.32
N TYR A 485 -2.41 32.10 -12.51
CA TYR A 485 -1.67 31.19 -13.39
C TYR A 485 -0.23 31.69 -13.52
N TYR A 486 0.73 30.81 -13.30
CA TYR A 486 2.16 31.08 -13.45
C TYR A 486 2.77 30.03 -14.38
N ASN A 487 3.40 30.47 -15.47
CA ASN A 487 4.16 29.64 -16.41
C ASN A 487 3.33 28.45 -16.97
N CYS A 488 2.13 28.73 -17.49
CA CYS A 488 1.19 27.72 -18.01
C CYS A 488 1.18 27.72 -19.54
N ASN A 489 1.08 26.56 -20.19
CA ASN A 489 1.14 26.50 -21.67
C ASN A 489 -0.18 26.92 -22.31
N ASN A 490 -1.21 26.08 -22.14
CA ASN A 490 -2.53 26.29 -22.73
C ASN A 490 -3.60 26.31 -21.63
N ILE A 491 -4.48 27.30 -21.67
CA ILE A 491 -5.60 27.43 -20.74
C ILE A 491 -6.90 27.58 -21.53
N THR A 492 -7.83 26.67 -21.32
CA THR A 492 -9.17 26.69 -21.90
C THR A 492 -10.23 26.69 -20.82
N LEU A 493 -11.08 27.72 -20.79
CA LEU A 493 -12.11 27.89 -19.78
C LEU A 493 -13.49 27.98 -20.44
N TYR A 494 -14.43 27.18 -19.97
CA TYR A 494 -15.83 27.22 -20.35
C TYR A 494 -16.69 27.43 -19.11
N THR A 495 -17.30 28.60 -18.99
CA THR A 495 -18.11 28.93 -17.82
C THR A 495 -19.51 29.39 -18.21
N ARG A 496 -20.52 28.89 -17.49
CA ARG A 496 -21.89 29.35 -17.61
C ARG A 496 -22.47 29.70 -16.25
N TYR A 497 -23.12 30.86 -16.20
CA TYR A 497 -23.68 31.46 -15.01
C TYR A 497 -25.17 31.71 -15.25
N TYR A 498 -26.04 31.13 -14.43
CA TYR A 498 -27.49 31.26 -14.53
C TYR A 498 -28.08 31.74 -13.20
N ASN A 499 -28.93 32.77 -13.28
CA ASN A 499 -29.77 33.30 -12.19
C ASN A 499 -28.97 33.66 -10.94
N TYR A 500 -28.54 34.91 -10.85
CA TYR A 500 -27.69 35.35 -9.74
C TYR A 500 -27.69 36.83 -9.40
N ASN A 501 -27.26 37.13 -8.18
CA ASN A 501 -27.13 38.51 -7.69
C ASN A 501 -25.76 39.10 -8.03
N ASN A 502 -24.67 38.60 -7.44
CA ASN A 502 -23.35 39.20 -7.59
C ASN A 502 -22.28 38.20 -8.01
N ILE A 503 -21.48 38.57 -9.01
CA ILE A 503 -20.26 37.87 -9.38
C ILE A 503 -19.08 38.82 -9.29
N THR A 504 -18.02 38.37 -8.62
CA THR A 504 -16.72 39.04 -8.63
C THR A 504 -15.63 38.07 -9.02
N ILE A 505 -14.87 38.38 -10.08
CA ILE A 505 -13.80 37.53 -10.60
C ILE A 505 -12.50 38.33 -10.66
N TYR A 506 -11.45 37.78 -10.06
CA TYR A 506 -10.09 38.29 -10.12
C TYR A 506 -9.17 37.23 -10.72
N THR A 507 -8.62 37.51 -11.89
CA THR A 507 -7.74 36.57 -12.57
C THR A 507 -6.42 37.25 -12.93
N ARG A 508 -5.30 36.56 -12.65
CA ARG A 508 -3.97 37.00 -13.09
C ARG A 508 -3.26 35.87 -13.83
N HIS A 509 -2.72 36.17 -15.00
CA HIS A 509 -1.93 35.24 -15.79
C HIS A 509 -0.53 35.79 -15.99
N TYR A 510 0.48 35.01 -15.64
CA TYR A 510 1.89 35.33 -15.79
C TYR A 510 2.55 34.26 -16.66
N ASN A 511 3.13 34.67 -17.80
CA ASN A 511 3.89 33.83 -18.73
C ASN A 511 3.08 32.62 -19.25
N TYR A 512 2.51 32.75 -20.43
CA TYR A 512 1.72 31.66 -21.03
C TYR A 512 1.68 31.72 -22.56
N ASN A 513 1.35 30.59 -23.21
CA ASN A 513 1.29 30.56 -24.67
C ASN A 513 -0.10 30.94 -25.16
N ASN A 514 -1.11 30.10 -24.90
CA ASN A 514 -2.46 30.28 -25.43
C ASN A 514 -3.51 30.29 -24.33
N ILE A 515 -4.42 31.27 -24.40
CA ILE A 515 -5.62 31.34 -23.53
C ILE A 515 -6.87 31.38 -24.40
N THR A 516 -7.83 30.54 -24.07
CA THR A 516 -9.17 30.57 -24.67
C THR A 516 -10.23 30.56 -23.58
N ILE A 517 -11.08 31.58 -23.55
CA ILE A 517 -12.12 31.74 -22.53
C ILE A 517 -13.47 31.89 -23.21
N TYR A 518 -14.42 31.04 -22.83
CA TYR A 518 -15.81 31.10 -23.22
C TYR A 518 -16.68 31.27 -21.99
N THR A 519 -17.33 32.42 -21.86
CA THR A 519 -18.21 32.70 -20.73
C THR A 519 -19.59 33.13 -21.20
N ARG A 520 -20.64 32.59 -20.57
CA ARG A 520 -22.02 33.01 -20.80
C ARG A 520 -22.70 33.32 -19.48
N TYR A 521 -23.36 34.47 -19.43
CA TYR A 521 -24.10 34.98 -18.29
C TYR A 521 -25.58 35.10 -18.65
N TYR A 522 -26.45 34.55 -17.82
CA TYR A 522 -27.90 34.55 -17.99
C TYR A 522 -28.59 35.06 -16.72
N SER A 523 -29.50 36.04 -16.88
CA SER A 523 -30.37 36.57 -15.83
C SER A 523 -29.60 37.05 -14.61
N CYS A 524 -29.02 38.26 -14.71
CA CYS A 524 -28.04 38.72 -13.74
C CYS A 524 -28.18 40.16 -13.24
N ASN A 525 -27.74 40.41 -12.01
CA ASN A 525 -27.70 41.75 -11.43
C ASN A 525 -26.34 42.44 -11.60
N ASN A 526 -25.33 42.07 -10.80
CA ASN A 526 -24.03 42.75 -10.80
C ASN A 526 -22.89 41.79 -11.18
N ILE A 527 -22.06 42.22 -12.12
CA ILE A 527 -20.84 41.53 -12.52
C ILE A 527 -19.65 42.46 -12.38
N THR A 528 -18.61 41.98 -11.71
CA THR A 528 -17.32 42.66 -11.62
C THR A 528 -16.20 41.71 -11.99
N ILE A 529 -15.44 42.03 -13.04
CA ILE A 529 -14.35 41.19 -13.52
C ILE A 529 -13.08 42.03 -13.60
N TYR A 530 -12.02 41.56 -12.96
CA TYR A 530 -10.67 42.11 -13.04
C TYR A 530 -9.73 41.05 -13.56
N THR A 531 -9.23 41.24 -14.78
CA THR A 531 -8.29 40.29 -15.38
C THR A 531 -7.00 41.01 -15.79
N ARG A 532 -5.86 40.44 -15.39
CA ARG A 532 -4.53 40.92 -15.79
C ARG A 532 -3.73 39.83 -16.49
N TYR A 533 -3.09 40.22 -17.58
CA TYR A 533 -2.36 39.35 -18.49
C TYR A 533 -0.94 39.90 -18.66
N TYR A 534 0.06 39.07 -18.37
CA TYR A 534 1.48 39.39 -18.45
C TYR A 534 2.19 38.33 -19.31
N ASN A 535 2.92 38.78 -20.34
CA ASN A 535 3.77 37.97 -21.23
C ASN A 535 3.05 36.77 -21.87
N TYR A 536 2.58 36.96 -23.11
CA TYR A 536 1.76 35.98 -23.80
C TYR A 536 1.92 35.94 -25.32
N ASN A 537 1.51 34.81 -25.92
CA ASN A 537 1.44 34.69 -27.38
C ASN A 537 0.02 35.00 -27.88
N ASN A 538 -0.97 34.18 -27.52
CA ASN A 538 -2.35 34.33 -28.02
C ASN A 538 -3.40 34.32 -26.90
N ILE A 539 -4.39 35.20 -27.03
CA ILE A 539 -5.56 35.26 -26.14
C ILE A 539 -6.83 35.37 -26.99
N THR A 540 -7.79 34.49 -26.73
CA THR A 540 -9.12 34.52 -27.33
C THR A 540 -10.18 34.52 -26.24
N ILE A 541 -11.04 35.54 -26.22
CA ILE A 541 -12.09 35.69 -25.21
C ILE A 541 -13.44 35.86 -25.90
N TYR A 542 -14.38 34.97 -25.58
CA TYR A 542 -15.77 35.05 -26.01
C TYR A 542 -16.66 35.17 -24.77
N THR A 543 -17.32 36.32 -24.64
CA THR A 543 -18.27 36.56 -23.55
C THR A 543 -19.62 36.94 -24.10
N ARG A 544 -20.70 36.35 -23.56
CA ARG A 544 -22.08 36.71 -23.90
C ARG A 544 -22.89 36.97 -22.63
N TYR A 545 -23.71 38.02 -22.68
CA TYR A 545 -24.62 38.43 -21.61
C TYR A 545 -26.05 38.34 -22.12
N TYR A 546 -26.94 37.82 -21.27
CA TYR A 546 -28.37 37.70 -21.55
C TYR A 546 -29.14 38.19 -20.32
N ASN A 547 -29.95 39.24 -20.47
CA ASN A 547 -30.78 39.83 -19.41
C ASN A 547 -29.98 40.19 -18.16
N CYS A 548 -29.09 41.17 -18.29
CA CYS A 548 -28.13 41.56 -17.26
C CYS A 548 -28.20 43.07 -16.99
N ASN A 549 -28.26 43.46 -15.72
CA ASN A 549 -28.49 44.85 -15.31
C ASN A 549 -27.18 45.67 -15.33
N ASN A 550 -26.20 45.33 -14.48
CA ASN A 550 -24.97 46.09 -14.29
C ASN A 550 -23.74 45.21 -14.51
N SER A 551 -22.82 45.67 -15.36
CA SER A 551 -21.55 44.97 -15.60
C SER A 551 -20.37 45.94 -15.60
N SER A 552 -19.33 45.57 -14.86
CA SER A 552 -18.06 46.27 -14.78
C SER A 552 -16.94 45.28 -15.13
N ILE A 553 -16.18 45.57 -16.18
CA ILE A 553 -15.16 44.67 -16.68
C ILE A 553 -13.88 45.47 -16.90
N ASN A 554 -12.84 45.11 -16.16
CA ASN A 554 -11.52 45.71 -16.24
C ASN A 554 -10.51 44.69 -16.77
N PHE A 555 -9.93 45.01 -17.93
CA PHE A 555 -8.85 44.24 -18.53
C PHE A 555 -7.56 45.05 -18.53
N HIS A 556 -6.46 44.40 -18.13
CA HIS A 556 -5.12 44.96 -18.26
C HIS A 556 -4.23 43.96 -18.99
N LEU A 557 -3.66 44.39 -20.11
CA LEU A 557 -2.75 43.62 -20.96
C LEU A 557 -1.37 44.28 -20.89
N SER A 558 -0.33 43.49 -20.66
CA SER A 558 1.06 43.93 -20.71
C SER A 558 1.89 42.90 -21.47
N ILE A 559 2.54 43.37 -22.54
CA ILE A 559 3.46 42.60 -23.37
C ILE A 559 4.84 43.22 -23.14
N ASN A 560 5.78 42.49 -22.54
CA ASN A 560 7.17 42.90 -22.59
C ASN A 560 7.73 42.51 -23.96
N THR A 561 7.64 43.41 -24.94
CA THR A 561 8.51 43.33 -26.12
C THR A 561 9.92 43.69 -25.66
N VAL A 562 10.82 42.71 -25.62
CA VAL A 562 12.25 42.98 -25.55
C VAL A 562 12.61 43.68 -26.87
N HIS A 563 12.79 44.99 -26.83
CA HIS A 563 13.53 45.69 -27.88
C HIS A 563 14.97 45.18 -27.81
N ASN A 564 15.33 44.24 -28.68
CA ASN A 564 16.73 44.09 -29.07
C ASN A 564 17.09 45.34 -29.89
N THR A 565 17.60 46.37 -29.21
CA THR A 565 18.40 47.39 -29.89
C THR A 565 19.75 46.76 -30.16
N SER A 566 19.98 46.39 -31.41
CA SER A 566 21.31 46.21 -31.98
C SER A 566 22.15 47.46 -31.73
N HIS A 567 23.31 47.29 -31.10
CA HIS A 567 24.53 48.03 -31.42
C HIS A 567 25.73 47.10 -31.30
#